data_AF-A0A943L8R6-F1
#
_entry.id   AF-A0A943L8R6-F1
#
_cell.length_a   1.000
_cell.length_b   1.000
_cell.length_c   1.000
_cell.angle_alpha   90.00
_cell.angle_beta   90.00
_cell.angle_gamma   90.00
#
_symmetry.space_group_name_H-M   'P 1'
#
loop_
_entity.id
_entity.type
_entity.pdbx_description
1 polymer ?
#
loop_
_entity_poly.entity_id
_entity_poly.type
_entity_poly.pdbx_seq_one_letter_code
_entity_poly.pdbx_strand_id
1 'polypeptide(L)' 'MYIYKTEILTVSTKWFSDKADVGDISMLDKLINERAANGWELVTYDYMATSIQIKGAFVITFRKHQ' A
#
# COMPACT_ATOMS: atom_id res chain seq x y z
N MET A 1 -22.06 -6.70 7.09
CA MET A 1 -20.74 -7.16 7.57
C MET A 1 -19.67 -6.42 6.77
N TYR A 2 -18.49 -6.11 7.32
CA TYR A 2 -17.40 -5.50 6.53
C TYR A 2 -16.36 -6.55 6.17
N ILE A 3 -15.82 -6.47 4.95
CA ILE A 3 -14.71 -7.30 4.48
C ILE A 3 -13.47 -6.42 4.45
N TYR A 4 -12.39 -6.88 5.07
CA TYR A 4 -11.09 -6.23 5.06
C TYR A 4 -10.13 -6.99 4.15
N LYS A 5 -9.29 -6.24 3.44
CA LYS A 5 -8.23 -6.78 2.60
C LYS A 5 -6.92 -6.10 2.95
N THR A 6 -5.90 -6.91 3.24
CA THR A 6 -4.52 -6.43 3.47
C THR A 6 -3.69 -6.79 2.25
N GLU A 7 -2.95 -5.83 1.71
CA GLU A 7 -2.11 -5.99 0.53
C GLU A 7 -0.70 -5.47 0.82
N ILE A 8 0.32 -6.15 0.28
CA ILE A 8 1.70 -5.67 0.34
C ILE A 8 2.01 -5.00 -0.99
N LEU A 9 2.26 -3.69 -0.95
CA LEU A 9 2.82 -2.95 -2.06
C LEU A 9 4.34 -3.07 -1.99
N THR A 10 4.93 -3.87 -2.88
CA THR A 10 6.38 -3.95 -3.01
C THR A 10 6.88 -2.68 -3.68
N VAL A 11 7.80 -1.97 -3.04
CA VAL A 11 8.39 -0.76 -3.61
C VAL A 11 9.83 -1.00 -4.07
N SER A 12 10.43 0.01 -4.69
CA SER A 12 11.75 -0.09 -5.29
C SER A 12 12.86 -0.39 -4.26
N THR A 13 13.90 -1.11 -4.70
CA THR A 13 15.08 -1.42 -3.87
C THR A 13 15.81 -0.14 -3.50
N LYS A 14 15.93 0.13 -2.20
CA LYS A 14 16.61 1.33 -1.69
C LYS A 14 17.94 0.98 -1.07
N TRP A 15 19.00 1.61 -1.57
CA TRP A 15 20.37 1.41 -1.08
C TRP A 15 20.80 2.43 -0.02
N PHE A 16 20.18 3.62 0.02
CA PHE A 16 20.67 4.77 0.80
C PHE A 16 19.68 5.32 1.84
N SER A 17 18.41 4.95 1.78
CA SER A 17 17.38 5.50 2.66
C SER A 17 16.20 4.55 2.79
N ASP A 18 15.69 4.44 4.01
CA ASP A 18 14.47 3.68 4.31
C ASP A 18 13.19 4.49 4.12
N LYS A 19 13.30 5.78 3.75
CA LYS A 19 12.14 6.67 3.54
C LYS A 19 11.50 6.42 2.19
N ALA A 20 10.16 6.54 2.13
CA ALA A 20 9.41 6.57 0.89
C ALA A 20 9.86 7.73 -0.02
N ASP A 21 9.94 7.48 -1.32
CA ASP A 21 10.23 8.50 -2.33
C ASP A 21 9.02 8.77 -3.22
N VAL A 22 9.19 9.69 -4.18
CA VAL A 22 8.11 10.11 -5.09
C VAL A 22 7.57 8.93 -5.92
N GLY A 23 8.42 7.99 -6.30
CA GLY A 23 8.02 6.80 -7.05
C GLY A 23 7.13 5.88 -6.20
N ASP A 24 7.52 5.65 -4.95
CA ASP A 24 6.71 4.84 -4.03
C ASP A 24 5.35 5.48 -3.75
N ILE A 25 5.32 6.79 -3.54
CA ILE A 25 4.08 7.55 -3.33
C ILE A 25 3.18 7.44 -4.57
N SER A 26 3.74 7.53 -5.77
CA SER A 26 2.97 7.37 -7.01
C SER A 26 2.40 5.96 -7.17
N MET A 27 3.14 4.92 -6.78
CA MET A 27 2.64 3.54 -6.79
C MET A 27 1.52 3.34 -5.77
N LEU A 28 1.66 3.92 -4.57
CA LEU A 28 0.62 3.89 -3.54
C LEU A 28 -0.65 4.60 -4.00
N ASP A 29 -0.52 5.80 -4.57
CA ASP A 29 -1.64 6.57 -5.11
C ASP A 29 -2.38 5.77 -6.19
N LYS A 30 -1.65 5.18 -7.14
CA LYS A 30 -2.23 4.31 -8.16
C LYS A 30 -3.00 3.14 -7.54
N LEU A 31 -2.42 2.44 -6.57
CA LEU A 31 -3.07 1.31 -5.90
C LEU A 31 -4.37 1.75 -5.20
N ILE A 32 -4.34 2.83 -4.44
CA ILE A 32 -5.52 3.35 -3.73
C ILE A 32 -6.63 3.69 -4.72
N ASN A 33 -6.31 4.40 -5.81
CA ASN A 33 -7.29 4.75 -6.84
C ASN A 33 -7.87 3.53 -7.55
N GLU A 34 -7.07 2.51 -7.85
CA GLU A 34 -7.56 1.24 -8.40
C GLU A 34 -8.50 0.51 -7.43
N ARG A 35 -8.20 0.52 -6.13
CA ARG A 35 -9.07 -0.10 -5.11
C ARG A 35 -10.36 0.68 -4.92
N ALA A 36 -10.30 2.00 -4.89
CA ALA A 36 -11.46 2.88 -4.88
C ALA A 36 -12.39 2.62 -6.07
N ALA A 37 -11.84 2.49 -7.29
CA ALA A 37 -12.61 2.15 -8.49
C ALA A 37 -13.32 0.78 -8.39
N ASN A 38 -12.79 -0.14 -7.56
CA ASN A 38 -13.37 -1.45 -7.28
C ASN A 38 -14.31 -1.46 -6.05
N GLY A 39 -14.69 -0.29 -5.52
CA GLY A 39 -15.60 -0.15 -4.39
C GLY A 39 -14.98 -0.49 -3.03
N TRP A 40 -13.65 -0.43 -2.93
CA TRP A 40 -12.94 -0.55 -1.66
C TRP A 40 -12.55 0.83 -1.13
N GLU A 41 -12.65 1.02 0.17
CA GLU A 41 -12.28 2.24 0.88
C GLU A 41 -10.97 2.03 1.64
N LEU A 42 -10.13 3.06 1.69
CA LEU A 42 -8.87 3.01 2.42
C LEU A 42 -9.12 3.06 3.93
N VAL A 43 -8.52 2.12 4.68
CA VAL A 43 -8.46 2.18 6.14
C VAL A 43 -7.17 2.87 6.57
N THR A 44 -6.02 2.31 6.16
CA THR A 44 -4.69 2.78 6.54
C THR A 44 -3.64 2.19 5.62
N TYR A 45 -2.46 2.79 5.62
CA TYR A 45 -1.25 2.26 5.01
C TYR A 45 -0.05 2.66 5.87
N ASP A 46 1.02 1.88 5.81
CA ASP A 46 2.29 2.26 6.42
C ASP A 46 3.47 1.64 5.66
N TYR A 47 4.58 2.35 5.64
CA TYR A 47 5.82 1.92 5.02
C TYR A 47 6.64 1.11 6.03
N MET A 48 6.88 -0.14 5.72
CA MET A 48 7.69 -1.03 6.53
C MET A 48 9.12 -1.10 5.99
N ALA A 49 10.08 -1.09 6.91
CA ALA A 49 11.42 -1.57 6.61
C ALA A 49 11.38 -3.10 6.49
N THR A 50 10.99 -3.62 5.33
CA THR A 50 11.26 -5.02 4.98
C THR A 50 12.77 -5.20 4.76
N SER A 51 13.27 -6.44 4.86
CA SER A 51 14.71 -6.80 4.84
C SER A 51 15.52 -5.95 3.85
N ILE A 52 16.77 -5.60 4.23
CA ILE A 52 17.77 -4.67 3.63
C ILE A 52 17.61 -4.24 2.16
N GLN A 53 17.09 -5.09 1.26
CA GLN A 53 16.99 -4.83 -0.18
C GLN A 53 15.56 -4.57 -0.70
N ILE A 54 14.52 -4.97 0.02
CA ILE A 54 13.13 -4.78 -0.40
C ILE A 54 12.51 -3.87 0.65
N LYS A 55 11.95 -2.75 0.23
CA LYS A 55 11.06 -1.94 1.06
C LYS A 55 9.63 -2.18 0.56
N GLY A 56 8.65 -2.06 1.43
CA GLY A 56 7.26 -2.26 1.07
C GLY A 56 6.33 -1.48 1.97
N ALA A 57 5.11 -1.28 1.51
CA ALA A 57 4.02 -0.77 2.34
C ALA A 57 2.98 -1.85 2.52
N PHE A 58 2.35 -1.93 3.70
CA PHE A 58 1.07 -2.60 3.79
C PHE A 58 -0.05 -1.59 3.54
N VAL A 59 -1.07 -2.01 2.83
CA VAL A 59 -2.28 -1.21 2.57
C VAL A 59 -3.48 -2.02 3.00
N ILE A 60 -4.30 -1.44 3.86
CA ILE A 60 -5.53 -2.06 4.35
C ILE A 60 -6.70 -1.30 3.76
N THR A 61 -7.56 -2.03 3.06
CA THR A 61 -8.82 -1.53 2.53
C THR A 61 -9.99 -2.32 3.09
N PHE A 62 -11.17 -1.72 3.09
CA PHE A 62 -12.40 -2.37 3.49
C PHE A 62 -13.52 -2.12 2.49
N ARG A 63 -14.52 -2.99 2.49
CA ARG A 63 -15.79 -2.75 1.80
C ARG A 63 -16.95 -3.35 2.57
N LYS A 64 -18.14 -2.80 2.41
CA LYS A 64 -19.35 -3.39 2.97
C LYS A 64 -19.71 -4.66 2.19
N HIS A 65 -19.91 -5.77 2.90
CA HIS A 65 -20.52 -6.98 2.33
C HIS A 65 -21.96 -6.65 1.97
N GLN A 66 -22.30 -6.84 0.70
CA GLN A 66 -23.66 -6.70 0.18
C GLN A 66 -24.59 -7.72 0.81
#